data_AF-A0A8T5PYK0-F1
#
_entry.id   AF-A0A8T5PYK0-F1
#
_cell.length_a   1.000
_cell.length_b   1.000
_cell.length_c   1.000
_cell.angle_alpha   90.00
_cell.angle_beta   90.00
_cell.angle_gamma   90.00
#
_symmetry.space_group_name_H-M   'P 1'
#
loop_
_entity.id
_entity.type
_entity.pdbx_description
1 polymer ?
#
loop_
_entity_poly.entity_id
_entity_poly.type
_entity_poly.pdbx_seq_one_letter_code
_entity_poly.pdbx_strand_id
1 'polypeptide(L)'
;MAYKARYDYLNNKEELEKEVEEHKTKGSIFEEKEDDQPQVNLNFNRAENEIKLAEAMFKISEKNELKKELELLQEDTFYSGVITHSYYAIFYATKALLLKEKIRTKSPNVHKATLDAFANFFVINCKLDLELLKIYRSAIIKADSLLGLFISEKDKRGEFTYQKLPDANKEPADDSVKNATTFLSHIKKLIQAESRKRG
;
A
#
# COMPACT_ATOMS: atom_id res chain seq x y z
N MET A 1 11.53 -3.00 14.15
CA MET A 1 11.98 -1.66 13.68
C MET A 1 11.06 -0.66 14.35
N ALA A 2 11.55 0.44 14.95
CA ALA A 2 10.69 1.38 15.66
C ALA A 2 9.98 2.30 14.65
N TYR A 3 8.65 2.30 14.65
CA TYR A 3 7.86 3.22 13.83
C TYR A 3 7.87 4.62 14.48
N LYS A 4 7.34 5.64 13.80
CA LYS A 4 7.02 6.90 14.50
C LYS A 4 6.09 6.56 15.67
N ALA A 5 6.27 7.22 16.82
CA ALA A 5 5.54 6.94 18.07
C ALA A 5 4.02 6.74 17.91
N ARG A 6 3.40 7.45 16.95
CA ARG A 6 1.98 7.32 16.62
C ARG A 6 1.53 5.93 16.13
N TYR A 7 2.45 5.03 15.78
CA TYR A 7 2.16 3.68 15.28
C TYR A 7 2.75 2.58 16.16
N ASP A 8 3.25 2.91 17.35
CA ASP A 8 3.83 1.91 18.26
C ASP A 8 2.81 0.82 18.62
N TYR A 9 1.52 1.19 18.68
CA TYR A 9 0.40 0.26 18.89
C TYR A 9 0.34 -0.87 17.85
N LEU A 10 0.87 -0.68 16.63
CA LEU A 10 0.88 -1.73 15.60
C LEU A 10 1.81 -2.90 15.97
N ASN A 11 2.74 -2.71 16.91
CA ASN A 11 3.60 -3.77 17.43
C ASN A 11 3.03 -4.46 18.68
N ASN A 12 1.95 -3.92 19.27
CA ASN A 12 1.30 -4.49 20.44
C ASN A 12 -0.01 -5.18 20.01
N LYS A 13 -0.06 -6.50 20.18
CA LYS A 13 -1.18 -7.33 19.74
C LYS A 13 -2.50 -6.93 20.39
N GLU A 14 -2.50 -6.72 21.70
CA GLU A 14 -3.73 -6.39 22.44
C GLU A 14 -4.28 -5.02 22.04
N GLU A 15 -3.40 -4.03 21.87
CA GLU A 15 -3.79 -2.69 21.42
C GLU A 15 -4.30 -2.70 19.98
N LEU A 16 -3.62 -3.42 19.09
CA LEU A 16 -4.04 -3.55 17.70
C LEU A 16 -5.38 -4.29 17.55
N GLU A 17 -5.60 -5.36 18.31
CA GLU A 17 -6.87 -6.07 18.34
C GLU A 17 -8.02 -5.15 18.82
N LYS A 18 -7.76 -4.31 19.82
CA LYS A 18 -8.72 -3.30 20.27
C LYS A 18 -9.06 -2.30 19.16
N GLU A 19 -8.06 -1.77 18.46
CA GLU A 19 -8.28 -0.85 17.33
C GLU A 19 -9.09 -1.50 16.19
N VAL A 20 -8.80 -2.76 15.87
CA VAL A 20 -9.57 -3.53 14.88
C VAL A 20 -11.02 -3.72 15.32
N GLU A 21 -11.27 -4.02 16.59
CA GLU A 21 -12.62 -4.17 17.12
C GLU A 21 -13.41 -2.85 17.11
N GLU A 22 -12.73 -1.72 17.38
CA GLU A 22 -13.34 -0.40 17.22
C GLU A 22 -13.73 -0.12 15.77
N HIS A 23 -12.89 -0.50 14.80
CA HIS A 23 -13.23 -0.39 13.38
C HIS A 23 -14.41 -1.27 12.99
N LYS A 24 -14.49 -2.50 13.51
CA LYS A 24 -15.67 -3.37 13.30
C LYS A 24 -16.94 -2.71 13.85
N THR A 25 -16.87 -2.19 15.08
CA THR A 25 -17.99 -1.48 15.73
C THR A 25 -18.43 -0.25 14.94
N LYS A 26 -17.47 0.50 14.38
CA LYS A 26 -17.72 1.69 13.55
C LYS A 26 -18.12 1.38 12.10
N GLY A 27 -18.17 0.10 11.71
CA GLY A 27 -18.50 -0.33 10.36
C GLY A 27 -17.44 0.06 9.31
N SER A 28 -16.16 0.09 9.68
CA SER A 28 -15.05 0.33 8.76
C SER A 28 -14.26 -0.93 8.41
N ILE A 29 -14.43 -2.02 9.17
CA ILE A 29 -13.95 -3.39 8.87
C ILE A 29 -15.13 -4.37 8.93
N PHE A 30 -15.22 -5.27 7.95
CA PHE A 30 -16.23 -6.32 7.85
C PHE A 30 -15.61 -7.67 7.50
N GLU A 31 -16.22 -8.74 7.98
CA GLU A 31 -15.94 -10.10 7.55
C GLU A 31 -16.99 -10.51 6.52
N GLU A 32 -16.52 -10.87 5.32
CA GLU A 32 -17.33 -11.35 4.22
C GLU A 32 -17.60 -12.85 4.39
N LYS A 33 -18.80 -13.30 4.02
CA LYS A 33 -19.14 -14.74 4.06
C LYS A 33 -18.56 -15.48 2.85
N GLU A 34 -18.58 -14.81 1.71
CA GLU A 34 -18.22 -15.36 0.41
C GLU A 34 -16.96 -14.69 -0.15
N ASP A 35 -16.28 -15.38 -1.05
CA ASP A 35 -15.13 -14.82 -1.75
C ASP A 35 -15.60 -13.79 -2.79
N ASP A 36 -15.06 -12.57 -2.74
CA ASP A 36 -15.34 -11.53 -3.73
C ASP A 36 -14.17 -11.39 -4.72
N GLN A 37 -13.97 -12.44 -5.52
CA GLN A 37 -12.89 -12.46 -6.51
C GLN A 37 -12.97 -11.30 -7.53
N PRO A 38 -14.16 -10.87 -8.01
CA PRO A 38 -14.26 -9.67 -8.84
C PRO A 38 -13.70 -8.42 -8.16
N GLN A 39 -14.02 -8.17 -6.89
CA GLN A 39 -13.49 -7.01 -6.18
C GLN A 39 -12.00 -7.13 -5.87
N VAL A 40 -11.50 -8.34 -5.57
CA VAL A 40 -10.06 -8.59 -5.43
C VAL A 40 -9.33 -8.18 -6.71
N ASN A 41 -9.81 -8.65 -7.87
CA ASN A 41 -9.23 -8.32 -9.17
C ASN A 41 -9.32 -6.83 -9.46
N LEU A 42 -10.46 -6.19 -9.18
CA LEU A 42 -10.64 -4.76 -9.37
C LEU A 42 -9.65 -3.94 -8.53
N ASN A 43 -9.51 -4.25 -7.23
CA ASN A 43 -8.58 -3.55 -6.36
C ASN A 43 -7.13 -3.76 -6.80
N PHE A 44 -6.76 -4.98 -7.18
CA PHE A 44 -5.39 -5.25 -7.64
C PHE A 44 -5.08 -4.56 -8.97
N ASN A 45 -6.01 -4.57 -9.93
CA ASN A 45 -5.87 -3.83 -11.19
C ASN A 45 -5.76 -2.32 -10.96
N ARG A 46 -6.52 -1.77 -10.00
CA ARG A 46 -6.35 -0.37 -9.57
C ARG A 46 -4.94 -0.14 -9.05
N ALA A 47 -4.45 -0.99 -8.15
CA ALA A 47 -3.08 -0.87 -7.64
C ALA A 47 -2.03 -0.86 -8.76
N GLU A 48 -2.14 -1.75 -9.74
CA GLU A 48 -1.23 -1.79 -10.90
C GLU A 48 -1.32 -0.54 -11.78
N ASN A 49 -2.50 0.07 -11.90
CA ASN A 49 -2.65 1.32 -12.66
C ASN A 49 -2.11 2.53 -11.90
N GLU A 50 -2.32 2.60 -10.58
CA GLU A 50 -1.80 3.66 -9.72
C GLU A 50 -0.27 3.73 -9.77
N ILE A 51 0.42 2.58 -9.71
CA ILE A 51 1.90 2.58 -9.81
C ILE A 51 2.39 2.99 -11.20
N LYS A 52 1.72 2.54 -12.28
CA LYS A 52 2.07 2.96 -13.65
C LYS A 52 1.87 4.45 -13.85
N LEU A 53 0.81 5.01 -13.27
CA LEU A 53 0.56 6.45 -13.31
C LEU A 53 1.64 7.20 -12.52
N ALA A 54 2.01 6.74 -11.33
CA ALA A 54 3.10 7.32 -10.55
C ALA A 54 4.43 7.31 -11.34
N GLU A 55 4.78 6.19 -11.98
CA GLU A 55 5.96 6.09 -12.83
C GLU A 55 5.91 7.03 -14.05
N ALA A 56 4.74 7.18 -14.68
CA ALA A 56 4.55 8.08 -15.81
C ALA A 56 4.72 9.55 -15.37
N MET A 57 4.09 9.95 -14.27
CA MET A 57 4.20 11.29 -13.69
C MET A 57 5.64 11.62 -13.29
N PHE A 58 6.36 10.65 -12.73
CA PHE A 58 7.78 10.81 -12.42
C PHE A 58 8.61 11.03 -13.69
N LYS A 59 8.40 10.22 -14.73
CA LYS A 59 9.10 10.36 -16.02
C LYS A 59 8.83 11.70 -16.70
N ILE A 60 7.58 12.17 -16.67
CA ILE A 60 7.20 13.50 -17.22
C ILE A 60 7.92 14.60 -16.43
N SER A 61 7.99 14.48 -15.11
CA SER A 61 8.65 15.47 -14.24
C SER A 61 10.17 15.59 -14.50
N GLU A 62 10.81 14.54 -15.01
CA GLU A 62 12.26 14.47 -15.23
C GLU A 62 12.70 14.78 -16.68
N LYS A 63 11.83 14.56 -17.67
CA LYS A 63 12.21 14.59 -19.09
C LYS A 63 11.69 15.84 -19.80
N ASN A 64 12.58 16.77 -20.12
CA ASN A 64 12.24 18.00 -20.84
C ASN A 64 11.61 17.73 -22.21
N GLU A 65 11.96 16.64 -22.89
CA GLU A 65 11.35 16.26 -24.17
C GLU A 65 9.86 15.95 -24.01
N LEU A 66 9.49 15.19 -22.97
CA LEU A 66 8.10 14.88 -22.67
C LEU A 66 7.33 16.10 -22.20
N LYS A 67 7.95 16.97 -21.39
CA LYS A 67 7.33 18.24 -20.99
C LYS A 67 7.00 19.10 -22.21
N LYS A 68 7.94 19.21 -23.15
CA LYS A 68 7.74 19.95 -24.39
C LYS A 68 6.62 19.35 -25.26
N GLU A 69 6.56 18.02 -25.39
CA GLU A 69 5.49 17.32 -26.13
C GLU A 69 4.10 17.55 -25.52
N LEU A 70 4.04 17.67 -24.19
CA LEU A 70 2.82 17.89 -23.42
C LEU A 70 2.51 19.37 -23.15
N GLU A 71 3.24 20.29 -23.78
CA GLU A 71 3.08 21.76 -23.61
C GLU A 71 3.25 22.24 -22.15
N LEU A 72 4.10 21.56 -21.39
CA LEU A 72 4.44 21.89 -20.01
C LEU A 72 5.70 22.77 -19.91
N LEU A 73 5.79 23.55 -18.83
CA LEU A 73 6.98 24.32 -18.48
C LEU A 73 8.12 23.40 -18.02
N GLN A 74 9.36 23.86 -18.12
CA GLN A 74 10.51 23.04 -17.69
C GLN A 74 10.50 22.80 -16.18
N GLU A 75 10.02 23.79 -15.43
CA GLU A 75 9.83 23.77 -13.99
C GLU A 75 8.61 22.95 -13.53
N ASP A 76 7.70 22.57 -14.43
CA ASP A 76 6.53 21.79 -14.03
C ASP A 76 6.94 20.41 -13.51
N THR A 77 6.53 20.09 -12.28
CA THR A 77 6.79 18.80 -11.65
C THR A 77 5.54 18.21 -11.02
N PHE A 78 5.47 16.88 -11.00
CA PHE A 78 4.32 16.13 -10.51
C PHE A 78 4.68 15.23 -9.32
N TYR A 79 5.78 15.50 -8.63
CA TYR A 79 6.32 14.66 -7.54
C TYR A 79 5.31 14.42 -6.41
N SER A 80 4.52 15.44 -6.02
CA SER A 80 3.46 15.26 -5.03
C SER A 80 2.37 14.28 -5.49
N GLY A 81 2.08 14.28 -6.79
CA GLY A 81 1.20 13.30 -7.42
C GLY A 81 1.82 11.90 -7.42
N VAL A 82 3.11 11.78 -7.75
CA VAL A 82 3.86 10.51 -7.67
C VAL A 82 3.76 9.87 -6.28
N ILE A 83 3.98 10.64 -5.22
CA ILE A 83 3.88 10.17 -3.82
C ILE A 83 2.43 9.71 -3.52
N THR A 84 1.44 10.50 -3.94
CA THR A 84 0.02 10.20 -3.72
C THR A 84 -0.41 8.90 -4.42
N HIS A 85 -0.04 8.74 -5.68
CA HIS A 85 -0.39 7.55 -6.47
C HIS A 85 0.39 6.31 -6.03
N SER A 86 1.65 6.47 -5.58
CA SER A 86 2.42 5.38 -4.96
C SER A 86 1.74 4.86 -3.67
N TYR A 87 1.24 5.76 -2.83
CA TYR A 87 0.44 5.39 -1.66
C TYR A 87 -0.84 4.62 -2.05
N TYR A 88 -1.59 5.11 -3.04
CA TYR A 88 -2.82 4.45 -3.48
C TYR A 88 -2.56 3.07 -4.10
N ALA A 89 -1.42 2.88 -4.77
CA ALA A 89 -1.00 1.56 -5.23
C ALA A 89 -0.89 0.57 -4.06
N ILE A 90 -0.16 0.92 -2.99
CA ILE A 90 -0.03 0.09 -1.79
C ILE A 90 -1.38 -0.13 -1.11
N PHE A 91 -2.18 0.93 -0.98
CA PHE A 91 -3.49 0.88 -0.35
C PHE A 91 -4.43 -0.10 -1.07
N TYR A 92 -4.58 0.01 -2.40
CA TYR A 92 -5.45 -0.89 -3.15
C TYR A 92 -4.91 -2.33 -3.22
N ALA A 93 -3.59 -2.52 -3.30
CA ALA A 93 -2.98 -3.85 -3.22
C ALA A 93 -3.31 -4.52 -1.87
N THR A 94 -3.23 -3.76 -0.78
CA THR A 94 -3.58 -4.22 0.56
C THR A 94 -5.06 -4.56 0.67
N LYS A 95 -5.96 -3.75 0.09
CA LYS A 95 -7.39 -4.07 0.06
C LYS A 95 -7.69 -5.35 -0.72
N ALA A 96 -6.97 -5.60 -1.82
CA ALA A 96 -7.11 -6.84 -2.58
C ALA A 96 -6.68 -8.05 -1.74
N LEU A 97 -5.57 -7.92 -1.01
CA LEU A 97 -5.06 -8.97 -0.11
C LEU A 97 -6.02 -9.24 1.06
N LEU A 98 -6.53 -8.20 1.73
CA LEU A 98 -7.50 -8.36 2.82
C LEU A 98 -8.77 -9.05 2.35
N LEU A 99 -9.27 -8.74 1.15
CA LEU A 99 -10.46 -9.39 0.60
C LEU A 99 -10.25 -10.87 0.29
N LYS A 100 -9.02 -11.31 -0.02
CA LYS A 100 -8.70 -12.75 -0.13
C LYS A 100 -8.91 -13.49 1.19
N GLU A 101 -8.72 -12.79 2.31
CA GLU A 101 -9.01 -13.27 3.66
C GLU A 101 -10.44 -12.97 4.10
N LYS A 102 -11.30 -12.59 3.15
CA LYS A 102 -12.69 -12.18 3.42
C LYS A 102 -12.78 -11.00 4.39
N ILE A 103 -11.74 -10.16 4.47
CA ILE A 103 -11.76 -8.93 5.25
C ILE A 103 -11.98 -7.75 4.31
N ARG A 104 -13.09 -7.03 4.49
CA ARG A 104 -13.37 -5.80 3.74
C ARG A 104 -13.18 -4.57 4.60
N THR A 105 -12.55 -3.54 4.03
CA THR A 105 -12.50 -2.21 4.63
C THR A 105 -13.31 -1.18 3.84
N LYS A 106 -14.06 -0.32 4.53
CA LYS A 106 -14.90 0.74 3.95
C LYS A 106 -14.80 2.03 4.80
N SER A 107 -15.38 3.11 4.29
CA SER A 107 -15.56 4.35 5.07
C SER A 107 -16.54 4.11 6.23
N PRO A 108 -16.40 4.82 7.36
CA PRO A 108 -15.46 5.91 7.64
C PRO A 108 -14.01 5.43 7.90
N ASN A 109 -13.02 6.33 7.84
CA ASN A 109 -11.61 6.06 8.20
C ASN A 109 -10.93 4.87 7.48
N VAL A 110 -11.33 4.60 6.24
CA VAL A 110 -10.89 3.44 5.45
C VAL A 110 -9.36 3.28 5.37
N HIS A 111 -8.61 4.39 5.38
CA HIS A 111 -7.14 4.36 5.33
C HIS A 111 -6.51 3.80 6.61
N LYS A 112 -7.03 4.21 7.79
CA LYS A 112 -6.58 3.65 9.08
C LYS A 112 -7.06 2.21 9.22
N ALA A 113 -8.32 1.95 8.92
CA ALA A 113 -8.90 0.61 8.97
C ALA A 113 -8.13 -0.41 8.10
N THR A 114 -7.71 -0.01 6.90
CA THR A 114 -6.92 -0.88 6.01
C THR A 114 -5.51 -1.16 6.54
N LEU A 115 -4.87 -0.15 7.15
CA LEU A 115 -3.56 -0.33 7.78
C LEU A 115 -3.66 -1.27 8.99
N ASP A 116 -4.60 -1.01 9.90
CA ASP A 116 -4.77 -1.79 11.13
C ASP A 116 -5.17 -3.23 10.80
N ALA A 117 -6.08 -3.43 9.84
CA ALA A 117 -6.44 -4.76 9.37
C ALA A 117 -5.23 -5.49 8.76
N PHE A 118 -4.43 -4.83 7.93
CA PHE A 118 -3.23 -5.44 7.38
C PHE A 118 -2.24 -5.85 8.46
N ALA A 119 -1.94 -4.97 9.41
CA ALA A 119 -1.06 -5.29 10.53
C ALA A 119 -1.59 -6.50 11.33
N ASN A 120 -2.88 -6.52 11.65
CA ASN A 120 -3.50 -7.55 12.48
C ASN A 120 -3.59 -8.91 11.79
N PHE A 121 -4.05 -8.94 10.54
CA PHE A 121 -4.35 -10.19 9.82
C PHE A 121 -3.15 -10.76 9.08
N PHE A 122 -2.07 -9.99 8.88
CA PHE A 122 -0.94 -10.43 8.08
C PHE A 122 0.42 -10.28 8.75
N VAL A 123 0.62 -9.29 9.62
CA VAL A 123 1.94 -9.01 10.19
C VAL A 123 2.09 -9.63 11.57
N ILE A 124 1.24 -9.25 12.51
CA ILE A 124 1.39 -9.65 13.92
C ILE A 124 1.15 -11.15 14.17
N ASN A 125 0.42 -11.79 13.26
CA ASN A 125 0.18 -13.23 13.26
C ASN A 125 1.18 -14.01 12.39
N CYS A 126 2.24 -13.36 11.89
CA CYS A 126 3.27 -13.91 11.00
C CYS A 126 2.73 -14.57 9.72
N LYS A 127 1.47 -14.34 9.35
CA LYS A 127 0.86 -15.00 8.20
C LYS A 127 1.54 -14.59 6.90
N LEU A 128 1.87 -13.30 6.76
CA LEU A 128 2.57 -12.78 5.60
C LEU A 128 3.99 -13.34 5.48
N ASP A 129 4.73 -13.43 6.59
CA ASP A 129 6.06 -14.05 6.62
C ASP A 129 6.02 -15.50 6.14
N LEU A 130 5.05 -16.27 6.63
CA LEU A 130 4.89 -17.68 6.26
C LEU A 130 4.55 -17.85 4.77
N GLU A 131 3.67 -17.02 4.21
CA GLU A 131 3.33 -17.09 2.80
C GLU A 131 4.47 -16.57 1.90
N LEU A 132 5.18 -15.51 2.31
CA LEU A 132 6.37 -15.05 1.61
C LEU A 132 7.47 -16.13 1.63
N LEU A 133 7.72 -16.78 2.76
CA LEU A 133 8.72 -17.85 2.87
C LEU A 133 8.40 -19.06 1.97
N LYS A 134 7.12 -19.40 1.80
CA LYS A 134 6.69 -20.44 0.84
C LYS A 134 7.01 -20.06 -0.61
N ILE A 135 6.89 -18.77 -0.95
CA ILE A 135 7.17 -18.24 -2.30
C ILE A 135 8.68 -18.10 -2.52
N TYR A 136 9.40 -17.64 -1.51
CA TYR A 136 10.80 -17.28 -1.56
C TYR A 136 11.61 -18.29 -0.74
N ARG A 137 11.94 -19.46 -1.30
CA ARG A 137 12.80 -20.47 -0.64
C ARG A 137 14.22 -19.98 -0.25
N SER A 138 14.54 -18.69 -0.38
CA SER A 138 15.80 -18.09 0.07
C SER A 138 15.79 -16.57 0.33
N ALA A 139 14.65 -15.86 0.22
CA ALA A 139 14.61 -14.41 0.48
C ALA A 139 13.78 -14.12 1.74
N ILE A 140 14.48 -13.85 2.85
CA ILE A 140 13.87 -13.40 4.11
C ILE A 140 13.42 -11.95 3.92
N ILE A 141 12.28 -11.74 3.28
CA ILE A 141 11.58 -10.46 3.33
C ILE A 141 10.57 -10.58 4.45
N LYS A 142 10.84 -9.84 5.52
CA LYS A 142 10.01 -9.86 6.72
C LYS A 142 8.75 -9.04 6.49
N ALA A 143 7.60 -9.51 6.95
CA ALA A 143 6.33 -8.82 6.94
C ALA A 143 6.46 -7.41 7.54
N ASP A 144 7.31 -7.27 8.58
CA ASP A 144 7.70 -6.00 9.18
C ASP A 144 8.24 -4.98 8.18
N SER A 145 9.01 -5.43 7.18
CA SER A 145 9.54 -4.56 6.13
C SER A 145 8.41 -4.02 5.25
N LEU A 146 7.46 -4.87 4.84
CA LEU A 146 6.29 -4.43 4.07
C LEU A 146 5.38 -3.51 4.89
N LEU A 147 5.18 -3.79 6.18
CA LEU A 147 4.46 -2.91 7.09
C LEU A 147 5.17 -1.55 7.21
N GLY A 148 6.49 -1.55 7.32
CA GLY A 148 7.31 -0.33 7.34
C GLY A 148 7.16 0.49 6.06
N LEU A 149 7.17 -0.14 4.89
CA LEU A 149 6.90 0.54 3.62
C LEU A 149 5.51 1.18 3.61
N PHE A 150 4.47 0.45 4.06
CA PHE A 150 3.10 0.97 4.07
C PHE A 150 2.94 2.17 5.01
N ILE A 151 3.51 2.09 6.22
CA ILE A 151 3.51 3.20 7.19
C ILE A 151 4.26 4.41 6.62
N SER A 152 5.44 4.19 6.04
CA SER A 152 6.25 5.24 5.44
C SER A 152 5.50 5.97 4.31
N GLU A 153 4.88 5.24 3.38
CA GLU A 153 4.14 5.86 2.27
C GLU A 153 2.86 6.57 2.74
N LYS A 154 2.13 6.01 3.71
CA LYS A 154 0.95 6.67 4.30
C LYS A 154 1.35 8.00 4.94
N ASP A 155 2.48 8.02 5.61
CA ASP A 155 3.02 9.20 6.28
C ASP A 155 3.50 10.24 5.29
N LYS A 156 4.30 9.82 4.30
CA LYS A 156 4.79 10.68 3.21
C LYS A 156 3.61 11.32 2.48
N ARG A 157 2.56 10.56 2.13
CA ARG A 157 1.35 11.13 1.53
C ARG A 157 0.70 12.19 2.42
N GLY A 158 0.60 11.95 3.73
CA GLY A 158 0.04 12.96 4.65
C GLY A 158 0.86 14.26 4.69
N GLU A 159 2.19 14.15 4.63
CA GLU A 159 3.12 15.27 4.74
C GLU A 159 3.28 16.04 3.42
N PHE A 160 3.58 15.34 2.33
CA PHE A 160 3.99 15.92 1.06
C PHE A 160 2.81 16.30 0.13
N THR A 161 1.60 15.78 0.38
CA THR A 161 0.41 16.20 -0.37
C THR A 161 -0.14 17.56 0.09
N TYR A 162 0.10 17.96 1.35
CA TYR A 162 -0.59 19.13 1.94
C TYR A 162 0.33 20.22 2.46
N GLN A 163 1.61 19.94 2.75
CA GLN A 163 2.43 20.84 3.56
C GLN A 163 3.75 21.29 2.91
N LYS A 164 4.06 20.85 1.67
CA LYS A 164 5.36 21.11 1.02
C LYS A 164 5.21 21.50 -0.46
N LEU A 165 6.12 22.36 -0.93
CA LEU A 165 6.20 22.78 -2.32
C LEU A 165 6.60 21.60 -3.23
N PRO A 166 5.99 21.44 -4.41
CA PRO A 166 6.22 20.28 -5.31
C PRO A 166 7.68 20.03 -5.68
N ASP A 167 8.48 21.07 -5.89
CA ASP A 167 9.85 20.96 -6.40
C ASP A 167 10.83 20.33 -5.39
N ALA A 168 10.52 20.41 -4.08
CA ALA A 168 11.31 19.77 -3.02
C ALA A 168 11.03 18.26 -2.88
N ASN A 169 10.12 17.70 -3.68
CA ASN A 169 9.60 16.35 -3.48
C ASN A 169 10.22 15.29 -4.39
N LYS A 170 11.24 15.63 -5.18
CA LYS A 170 11.89 14.71 -6.13
C LYS A 170 12.42 13.44 -5.48
N GLU A 171 13.31 13.58 -4.49
CA GLU A 171 13.87 12.43 -3.77
C GLU A 171 12.80 11.60 -3.04
N PRO A 172 11.85 12.21 -2.29
CA PRO A 172 10.72 11.48 -1.73
C PRO A 172 9.87 10.72 -2.76
N ALA A 173 9.68 11.30 -3.96
CA ALA A 173 8.90 10.69 -5.03
C ALA A 173 9.61 9.46 -5.64
N ASP A 174 10.92 9.54 -5.90
CA ASP A 174 11.71 8.39 -6.38
C ASP A 174 11.68 7.23 -5.38
N ASP A 175 11.85 7.54 -4.09
CA ASP A 175 11.74 6.56 -3.01
C ASP A 175 10.33 5.94 -2.93
N SER A 176 9.27 6.75 -3.08
CA SER A 176 7.89 6.27 -3.11
C SER A 176 7.62 5.28 -4.25
N VAL A 177 8.16 5.51 -5.45
CA VAL A 177 8.04 4.58 -6.57
C VAL A 177 8.74 3.26 -6.25
N LYS A 178 9.97 3.29 -5.72
CA LYS A 178 10.72 2.07 -5.36
C LYS A 178 10.00 1.26 -4.28
N ASN A 179 9.47 1.93 -3.26
CA ASN A 179 8.74 1.30 -2.17
C ASN A 179 7.45 0.65 -2.67
N ALA A 180 6.65 1.37 -3.46
CA ALA A 180 5.41 0.85 -4.02
C ALA A 180 5.65 -0.32 -4.99
N THR A 181 6.65 -0.22 -5.88
CA THR A 181 7.02 -1.31 -6.79
C THR A 181 7.46 -2.56 -6.03
N THR A 182 8.29 -2.39 -5.00
CA THR A 182 8.70 -3.50 -4.13
C THR A 182 7.47 -4.14 -3.49
N PHE A 183 6.63 -3.35 -2.81
CA PHE A 183 5.42 -3.83 -2.14
C PHE A 183 4.50 -4.60 -3.09
N LEU A 184 4.15 -4.02 -4.24
CA LEU A 184 3.28 -4.63 -5.24
C LEU A 184 3.84 -5.97 -5.75
N SER A 185 5.15 -6.05 -5.98
CA SER A 185 5.77 -7.28 -6.48
C SER A 185 5.60 -8.46 -5.51
N HIS A 186 5.63 -8.20 -4.20
CA HIS A 186 5.40 -9.20 -3.15
C HIS A 186 3.93 -9.59 -3.07
N ILE A 187 3.02 -8.60 -3.02
CA ILE A 187 1.58 -8.85 -2.94
C ILE A 187 1.06 -9.60 -4.18
N LYS A 188 1.56 -9.26 -5.38
CA LYS A 188 1.20 -9.95 -6.62
C LYS A 188 1.43 -11.46 -6.53
N LYS A 189 2.58 -11.86 -6.01
CA LYS A 189 2.94 -13.28 -5.88
C LYS A 189 2.05 -13.99 -4.87
N LEU A 190 1.67 -13.34 -3.78
CA LEU A 190 0.75 -13.90 -2.78
C LEU A 190 -0.64 -14.16 -3.39
N ILE A 191 -1.19 -13.15 -4.08
CA ILE A 191 -2.50 -13.27 -4.76
C ILE A 191 -2.49 -14.38 -5.82
N GLN A 192 -1.39 -14.52 -6.56
CA GLN A 192 -1.26 -15.53 -7.62
C GLN A 192 -0.99 -16.94 -7.09
N ALA A 193 -0.25 -17.09 -5.99
CA ALA A 193 0.08 -18.39 -5.40
C ALA A 193 -1.16 -19.13 -4.88
N GLU A 194 -2.13 -18.42 -4.31
CA GLU A 194 -3.37 -19.02 -3.80
C GLU A 194 -4.35 -19.42 -4.90
N SER A 195 -4.33 -18.71 -6.03
CA SER A 195 -5.19 -19.00 -7.17
C SER A 195 -4.87 -20.36 -7.82
N ARG A 196 -3.65 -20.87 -7.62
CA ARG A 196 -3.20 -22.20 -8.09
C ARG A 196 -3.52 -23.36 -7.15
N LYS A 197 -3.98 -23.09 -5.91
CA LYS A 197 -4.36 -24.14 -4.94
C LYS A 197 -5.85 -24.50 -4.99
N ARG A 198 -6.65 -23.74 -5.73
CA ARG A 198 -8.12 -23.89 -5.84
C ARG A 198 -8.60 -24.36 -7.22
N GLY A 199 -7.69 -24.73 -8.11
CA GLY A 199 -7.98 -25.41 -9.39
C GLY A 199 -7.30 -26.77 -9.39
#